data_AF-A0A8J3UVH5-F1
#
_entry.id   AF-A0A8J3UVH5-F1
#
_cell.length_a   1.000
_cell.length_b   1.000
_cell.length_c   1.000
_cell.angle_alpha   90.00
_cell.angle_beta   90.00
_cell.angle_gamma   90.00
#
_symmetry.space_group_name_H-M   'P 1'
#
loop_
_entity.id
_entity.type
_entity.pdbx_description
1 polymer ?
#
loop_
_entity_poly.entity_id
_entity_poly.type
_entity_poly.pdbx_seq_one_letter_code
_entity_poly.pdbx_strand_id
1 'polypeptide(L)'
;MRVELTPVPSPGQQLPMPTVTVTTTVTITPVPKPDDVPLTDQLQGWGTVAAVLVALIIALVGWKREKSQREQGVRDADHQRAEDRADADRRLHEERTAADRRLNQQLNEQHDRDRRVFLVEQLLRVGELYSGAAFLKGQDRTQVVRQLIIHLHVLPDPYASLLKVIHEVPIGVKGMRITKVRLAQGNTDVHGINSQMVQDELADNVNELLGIKGVKPLGGRSIWMPGDD
;
A
#
# COMPACT_ATOMS: atom_id res chain seq x y z
N MET A 1 11.28 18.61 30.63
CA MET A 1 11.07 17.15 30.68
C MET A 1 12.40 16.47 30.40
N ARG A 2 12.98 15.82 31.41
CA ARG A 2 14.25 15.06 31.32
C ARG A 2 13.88 13.61 31.02
N VAL A 3 14.38 13.06 29.93
CA VAL A 3 14.26 11.64 29.60
C VAL A 3 15.58 11.00 30.02
N GLU A 4 15.51 10.14 31.04
CA GLU A 4 16.62 9.32 31.51
C GLU A 4 17.01 8.28 30.43
N LEU A 5 18.29 8.27 30.08
CA LEU A 5 18.89 7.24 29.23
C LEU A 5 19.31 6.07 30.13
N THR A 6 18.70 4.91 29.93
CA THR A 6 19.12 3.66 30.55
C THR A 6 20.41 3.14 29.90
N PRO A 7 21.42 2.71 30.68
CA PRO A 7 22.67 2.19 30.13
C PRO A 7 22.52 0.74 29.63
N VAL A 8 23.20 0.48 28.50
CA VAL A 8 23.32 -0.83 27.84
C VAL A 8 24.30 -1.71 28.64
N PRO A 9 23.97 -3.00 28.91
CA PRO A 9 24.87 -3.89 29.63
C PRO A 9 26.08 -4.31 28.78
N SER A 10 27.27 -4.24 29.38
CA SER A 10 28.54 -4.69 28.79
C SER A 10 28.68 -6.22 28.82
N PRO A 11 29.23 -6.87 27.77
CA PRO A 11 29.53 -8.29 27.78
C PRO A 11 30.93 -8.52 28.36
N GLY A 12 31.04 -9.08 29.56
CA GLY A 12 32.38 -9.31 30.14
C GLY A 12 32.50 -9.88 31.55
N GLN A 13 31.47 -10.50 32.13
CA GLN A 13 31.62 -11.20 33.42
C GLN A 13 31.75 -12.72 33.21
N GLN A 14 33.00 -13.18 33.14
CA GLN A 14 33.36 -14.58 33.39
C GLN A 14 33.21 -14.86 34.89
N LEU A 15 32.34 -15.82 35.23
CA LEU A 15 32.23 -16.41 36.56
C LEU A 15 33.46 -17.31 36.81
N PRO A 16 34.09 -17.27 37.99
CA PRO A 16 35.20 -18.16 38.32
C PRO A 16 34.71 -19.60 38.50
N MET A 17 35.37 -20.55 37.83
CA MET A 17 35.14 -21.97 38.05
C MET A 17 35.71 -22.42 39.41
N PRO A 18 35.01 -23.26 40.17
CA PRO A 18 35.56 -23.85 41.39
C PRO A 18 36.65 -24.87 41.05
N THR A 19 37.86 -24.64 41.58
CA THR A 19 38.96 -25.60 41.58
C THR A 19 38.62 -26.77 42.52
N VAL A 20 38.29 -27.93 41.95
CA VAL A 20 38.15 -29.18 42.71
C VAL A 20 39.54 -29.81 42.84
N THR A 21 40.11 -29.73 44.04
CA THR A 21 41.38 -30.40 44.38
C THR A 21 41.07 -31.84 44.77
N VAL A 22 41.31 -32.79 43.87
CA VAL A 22 41.19 -34.22 44.19
C VAL A 22 42.47 -34.66 44.88
N THR A 23 42.38 -34.92 46.19
CA THR A 23 43.47 -35.52 46.98
C THR A 23 43.38 -37.03 46.82
N THR A 24 44.29 -37.64 46.05
CA THR A 24 44.34 -39.09 45.87
C THR A 24 45.21 -39.69 46.96
N THR A 25 44.59 -40.29 47.98
CA THR A 25 45.28 -41.13 48.98
C THR A 25 45.65 -42.46 48.32
N VAL A 26 46.94 -42.71 48.07
CA VAL A 26 47.42 -44.00 47.56
C VAL A 26 47.73 -44.91 48.74
N THR A 27 46.83 -45.83 49.05
CA THR A 27 47.09 -46.94 49.98
C THR A 27 47.75 -48.08 49.18
N ILE A 28 49.05 -48.29 49.38
CA ILE A 28 49.78 -49.43 48.80
C ILE A 28 49.52 -50.64 49.70
N THR A 29 48.60 -51.52 49.30
CA THR A 29 48.47 -52.87 49.86
C THR A 29 49.45 -53.82 49.15
N PRO A 30 50.25 -54.62 49.89
CA PRO A 30 51.19 -55.55 49.29
C PRO A 30 50.47 -56.68 48.54
N VAL A 31 50.99 -56.99 47.36
CA VAL A 31 50.55 -58.06 46.45
C VAL A 31 50.86 -59.44 47.07
N PRO A 32 49.86 -60.32 47.27
CA PRO A 32 50.13 -61.73 47.55
C PRO A 32 50.52 -62.48 46.25
N LYS A 33 51.37 -63.50 46.43
CA LYS A 33 51.94 -64.42 45.41
C LYS A 33 50.89 -64.96 44.41
N PRO A 34 51.32 -65.30 43.17
CA PRO A 34 50.43 -65.91 42.18
C PRO A 34 50.26 -67.39 42.53
N ASP A 35 49.10 -67.74 43.07
CA ASP A 35 48.62 -69.12 43.14
C ASP A 35 47.86 -69.47 41.85
N ASP A 36 47.97 -70.74 41.48
CA ASP A 36 47.57 -71.35 40.22
C ASP A 36 46.17 -70.96 39.74
N VAL A 37 46.11 -70.49 38.48
CA VAL A 37 44.88 -70.05 37.81
C VAL A 37 44.03 -71.27 37.43
N PRO A 38 42.83 -71.47 38.00
CA PRO A 38 41.89 -72.43 37.46
C PRO A 38 41.34 -71.91 36.11
N LEU A 39 41.19 -72.80 35.13
CA LEU A 39 40.67 -72.55 33.77
C LEU A 39 39.28 -71.87 33.70
N THR A 40 38.68 -71.51 34.83
CA THR A 40 37.44 -70.72 34.93
C THR A 40 37.62 -69.23 34.62
N ASP A 41 38.83 -68.69 34.75
CA ASP A 41 39.13 -67.28 34.43
C ASP A 41 39.08 -66.97 32.92
N GLN A 42 39.30 -67.99 32.08
CA GLN A 42 39.28 -67.82 30.64
C GLN A 42 37.86 -67.68 30.08
N LEU A 43 36.80 -68.05 30.81
CA LEU A 43 35.41 -67.74 30.44
C LEU A 43 34.91 -66.40 31.01
N GLN A 44 35.48 -65.92 32.12
CA GLN A 44 35.18 -64.60 32.69
C GLN A 44 35.76 -63.43 31.86
N GLY A 45 36.89 -63.66 31.17
CA GLY A 45 37.48 -62.69 30.24
C GLY A 45 36.63 -62.40 28.99
N TRP A 46 35.81 -63.35 28.52
CA TRP A 46 34.94 -63.12 27.36
C TRP A 46 33.73 -62.26 27.72
N GLY A 47 33.25 -62.35 28.96
CA GLY A 47 32.17 -61.49 29.46
C GLY A 47 32.55 -60.01 29.48
N THR A 48 33.81 -59.70 29.83
CA THR A 48 34.32 -58.32 29.81
C THR A 48 34.59 -57.83 28.38
N VAL A 49 35.14 -58.67 27.49
CA VAL A 49 35.29 -58.31 26.07
C VAL A 49 33.93 -58.09 25.39
N ALA A 50 32.93 -58.93 25.69
CA ALA A 50 31.57 -58.75 25.19
C ALA A 50 30.93 -57.47 25.74
N ALA A 51 31.12 -57.16 27.03
CA ALA A 51 30.63 -55.91 27.62
C ALA A 51 31.27 -54.67 26.99
N VAL A 52 32.58 -54.70 26.71
CA VAL A 52 33.28 -53.61 26.02
C VAL A 52 32.75 -53.45 24.59
N LEU A 53 32.57 -54.54 23.84
CA LEU A 53 31.98 -54.50 22.49
C LEU A 53 30.56 -53.94 22.50
N VAL A 54 29.71 -54.38 23.43
CA VAL A 54 28.34 -53.87 23.59
C VAL A 54 28.35 -52.38 23.96
N ALA A 55 29.21 -51.97 24.89
CA ALA A 55 29.35 -50.56 25.26
C ALA A 55 29.80 -49.69 24.07
N LEU A 56 30.71 -50.21 23.23
CA LEU A 56 31.20 -49.52 22.03
C LEU A 56 30.10 -49.39 20.97
N ILE A 57 29.28 -50.43 20.78
CA ILE A 57 28.11 -50.40 19.89
C ILE A 57 27.08 -49.39 20.40
N ILE A 58 26.76 -49.40 21.69
CA ILE A 58 25.82 -48.45 22.30
C ILE A 58 26.32 -47.01 22.14
N ALA A 59 27.61 -46.76 22.38
CA ALA A 59 28.23 -45.45 22.18
C ALA A 59 28.14 -44.99 20.71
N LEU A 60 28.39 -45.88 19.76
CA LEU A 60 28.33 -45.57 18.32
C LEU A 60 26.90 -45.25 17.85
N VAL A 61 25.91 -46.00 18.35
CA VAL A 61 24.48 -45.75 18.07
C VAL A 61 24.02 -44.43 18.70
N GLY A 62 24.44 -44.15 19.94
CA GLY A 62 24.17 -42.89 20.63
C GLY A 62 24.73 -41.69 19.85
N TRP A 63 26.00 -41.77 19.45
CA TRP A 63 26.65 -40.72 18.66
C TRP A 63 26.00 -40.50 17.29
N LYS A 64 25.64 -41.59 16.60
CA LYS A 64 24.95 -41.51 15.30
C LYS A 64 23.56 -40.88 15.43
N ARG A 65 22.79 -41.23 16.48
CA ARG A 65 21.47 -40.61 16.74
C ARG A 65 21.59 -39.14 17.07
N GLU A 66 22.54 -38.77 17.93
CA GLU A 66 22.77 -37.37 18.30
C GLU A 66 23.19 -36.53 17.08
N LYS A 67 24.10 -37.05 16.25
CA LYS A 67 24.50 -36.39 15.00
C LYS A 67 23.31 -36.22 14.05
N SER A 68 22.49 -37.26 13.87
CA SER A 68 21.29 -37.19 13.03
C SER A 68 20.26 -36.18 13.57
N GLN A 69 20.08 -36.08 14.90
CA GLN A 69 19.16 -35.11 15.50
C GLN A 69 19.66 -33.67 15.33
N ARG A 70 20.97 -33.44 15.47
CA ARG A 70 21.57 -32.12 15.20
C ARG A 70 21.41 -31.72 13.74
N GLU A 71 21.64 -32.64 12.80
CA GLU A 71 21.45 -32.38 11.36
C GLU A 71 19.99 -32.10 11.01
N GLN A 72 19.04 -32.82 11.60
CA GLN A 72 17.60 -32.54 11.45
C GLN A 72 17.24 -31.17 12.03
N GLY A 73 17.70 -30.86 13.25
CA GLY A 73 17.43 -29.56 13.88
C GLY A 73 17.99 -28.37 13.09
N VAL A 74 19.15 -28.52 12.43
CA VAL A 74 19.68 -27.48 11.53
C VAL A 74 18.80 -27.31 10.29
N ARG A 75 18.37 -28.42 9.67
CA ARG A 75 17.48 -28.36 8.50
C ARG A 75 16.13 -27.75 8.84
N ASP A 76 15.56 -28.11 9.98
CA ASP A 76 14.28 -27.56 10.45
C ASP A 76 14.42 -26.05 10.73
N ALA A 77 15.52 -25.63 11.36
CA ALA A 77 15.80 -24.21 11.58
C ALA A 77 16.02 -23.43 10.28
N ASP A 78 16.71 -24.01 9.29
CA ASP A 78 16.89 -23.38 7.98
C ASP A 78 15.57 -23.29 7.20
N HIS A 79 14.72 -24.31 7.33
CA HIS A 79 13.38 -24.30 6.73
C HIS A 79 12.51 -23.20 7.35
N GLN A 80 12.46 -23.12 8.68
CA GLN A 80 11.74 -22.05 9.39
C GLN A 80 12.24 -20.66 8.99
N ARG A 81 13.56 -20.45 8.92
CA ARG A 81 14.11 -19.15 8.46
C ARG A 81 13.73 -18.83 7.01
N ALA A 82 13.64 -19.83 6.15
CA ALA A 82 13.23 -19.61 4.76
C ALA A 82 11.75 -19.23 4.67
N GLU A 83 10.90 -19.88 5.47
CA GLU A 83 9.47 -19.55 5.58
C GLU A 83 9.27 -18.15 6.17
N ASP A 84 9.98 -17.81 7.25
CA ASP A 84 9.93 -16.48 7.87
C ASP A 84 10.33 -15.37 6.89
N ARG A 85 11.38 -15.61 6.08
CA ARG A 85 11.79 -14.66 5.02
C ARG A 85 10.72 -14.53 3.95
N ALA A 86 10.14 -15.64 3.49
CA ALA A 86 9.11 -15.63 2.47
C ALA A 86 7.83 -14.92 2.97
N ASP A 87 7.43 -15.13 4.22
CA ASP A 87 6.29 -14.43 4.82
C ASP A 87 6.58 -12.93 5.02
N ALA A 88 7.79 -12.58 5.49
CA ALA A 88 8.21 -11.19 5.61
C ALA A 88 8.22 -10.46 4.26
N ASP A 89 8.76 -11.09 3.21
CA ASP A 89 8.77 -10.53 1.85
C ASP A 89 7.35 -10.37 1.30
N ARG A 90 6.49 -11.36 1.55
CA ARG A 90 5.07 -11.29 1.17
C ARG A 90 4.37 -10.12 1.84
N ARG A 91 4.49 -9.98 3.16
CA ARG A 91 3.88 -8.87 3.92
C ARG A 91 4.39 -7.51 3.42
N LEU A 92 5.69 -7.40 3.20
CA LEU A 92 6.30 -6.18 2.70
C LEU A 92 5.82 -5.83 1.28
N HIS A 93 5.60 -6.83 0.42
CA HIS A 93 5.01 -6.61 -0.90
C HIS A 93 3.54 -6.15 -0.79
N GLU A 94 2.74 -6.81 0.05
CA GLU A 94 1.35 -6.45 0.31
C GLU A 94 1.25 -5.01 0.86
N GLU A 95 2.12 -4.62 1.79
CA GLU A 95 2.19 -3.24 2.31
C GLU A 95 2.55 -2.22 1.24
N ARG A 96 3.53 -2.52 0.38
CA ARG A 96 3.91 -1.63 -0.74
C ARG A 96 2.75 -1.42 -1.70
N THR A 97 2.09 -2.50 -2.14
CA THR A 97 0.94 -2.38 -3.05
C THR A 97 -0.24 -1.65 -2.40
N ALA A 98 -0.43 -1.76 -1.09
CA ALA A 98 -1.45 -1.00 -0.37
C ALA A 98 -1.07 0.49 -0.26
N ALA A 99 0.21 0.80 0.00
CA ALA A 99 0.72 2.16 0.03
C ALA A 99 0.59 2.86 -1.34
N ASP A 100 0.96 2.17 -2.42
CA ASP A 100 0.85 2.68 -3.79
C ASP A 100 -0.61 2.96 -4.18
N ARG A 101 -1.53 2.06 -3.81
CA ARG A 101 -2.97 2.28 -4.02
C ARG A 101 -3.48 3.52 -3.31
N ARG A 102 -3.08 3.73 -2.04
CA ARG A 102 -3.47 4.94 -1.27
C ARG A 102 -2.88 6.20 -1.88
N LEU A 103 -1.62 6.17 -2.32
CA LEU A 103 -0.97 7.31 -2.95
C LEU A 103 -1.66 7.69 -4.27
N ASN A 104 -1.92 6.70 -5.13
CA ASN A 104 -2.64 6.92 -6.39
C ASN A 104 -4.05 7.46 -6.15
N GLN A 105 -4.74 6.96 -5.12
CA GLN A 105 -6.03 7.50 -4.72
C GLN A 105 -5.92 8.98 -4.33
N GLN A 106 -4.94 9.36 -3.51
CA GLN A 106 -4.74 10.75 -3.09
C GLN A 106 -4.40 11.68 -4.28
N LEU A 107 -3.56 11.21 -5.21
CA LEU A 107 -3.22 11.96 -6.42
C LEU A 107 -4.46 12.17 -7.30
N ASN A 108 -5.28 11.14 -7.49
CA ASN A 108 -6.51 11.25 -8.26
C ASN A 108 -7.50 12.21 -7.59
N GLU A 109 -7.69 12.11 -6.27
CA GLU A 109 -8.52 13.05 -5.51
C GLU A 109 -8.00 14.50 -5.58
N GLN A 110 -6.68 14.69 -5.64
CA GLN A 110 -6.08 16.00 -5.83
C GLN A 110 -6.32 16.51 -7.25
N HIS A 111 -6.04 15.71 -8.29
CA HIS A 111 -6.30 16.08 -9.68
C HIS A 111 -7.78 16.42 -9.91
N ASP A 112 -8.70 15.66 -9.30
CA ASP A 112 -10.13 15.94 -9.38
C ASP A 112 -10.53 17.24 -8.70
N ARG A 113 -9.86 17.61 -7.60
CA ARG A 113 -10.04 18.91 -6.94
C ARG A 113 -9.50 20.04 -7.80
N ASP A 114 -8.27 19.91 -8.28
CA ASP A 114 -7.60 20.92 -9.11
C ASP A 114 -8.37 21.15 -10.42
N ARG A 115 -8.83 20.07 -11.06
CA ARG A 115 -9.71 20.13 -12.23
C ARG A 115 -11.01 20.86 -11.92
N ARG A 116 -11.65 20.57 -10.79
CA ARG A 116 -12.90 21.26 -10.39
C ARG A 116 -12.66 22.75 -10.17
N VAL A 117 -11.60 23.13 -9.47
CA VAL A 117 -11.22 24.54 -9.25
C VAL A 117 -11.01 25.24 -10.59
N PHE A 118 -10.21 24.66 -11.47
CA PHE A 118 -9.98 25.20 -12.80
C PHE A 118 -11.28 25.39 -13.59
N LEU A 119 -12.18 24.41 -13.58
CA LEU A 119 -13.47 24.51 -14.28
C LEU A 119 -14.37 25.61 -13.72
N VAL A 120 -14.39 25.78 -12.39
CA VAL A 120 -15.13 26.88 -11.75
C VAL A 120 -14.57 28.23 -12.19
N GLU A 121 -13.24 28.40 -12.19
CA GLU A 121 -12.60 29.63 -12.65
C GLU A 121 -12.94 29.94 -14.12
N GLN A 122 -12.87 28.92 -15.00
CA GLN A 122 -13.24 29.09 -16.40
C GLN A 122 -14.71 29.47 -16.57
N LEU A 123 -15.64 28.88 -15.80
CA LEU A 123 -17.06 29.22 -15.83
C LEU A 123 -17.34 30.64 -15.33
N LEU A 124 -16.69 31.05 -14.24
CA LEU A 124 -16.79 32.42 -13.74
C LEU A 124 -16.27 33.42 -14.78
N ARG A 125 -15.14 33.10 -15.44
CA ARG A 125 -14.58 33.93 -16.51
C ARG A 125 -15.52 34.01 -17.72
N VAL A 126 -16.15 32.90 -18.10
CA VAL A 126 -17.17 32.87 -19.16
C VAL A 126 -18.37 33.76 -18.80
N GLY A 127 -18.85 33.71 -17.55
CA GLY A 127 -19.92 34.58 -17.07
C GLY A 127 -19.56 36.07 -17.11
N GLU A 128 -18.35 36.41 -16.68
CA GLU A 128 -17.81 37.78 -16.76
C GLU A 128 -17.75 38.28 -18.20
N LEU A 129 -17.18 37.49 -19.12
CA LEU A 129 -17.08 37.84 -20.54
C LEU A 129 -18.44 37.96 -21.22
N TYR A 130 -19.38 37.06 -20.89
CA TYR A 130 -20.74 37.11 -21.41
C TYR A 130 -21.48 38.37 -20.95
N SER A 131 -21.41 38.70 -19.66
CA SER A 131 -22.01 39.94 -19.14
C SER A 131 -21.35 41.18 -19.77
N GLY A 132 -20.01 41.23 -19.86
CA GLY A 132 -19.29 42.33 -20.52
C GLY A 132 -19.68 42.52 -21.98
N ALA A 133 -19.83 41.43 -22.74
CA ALA A 133 -20.26 41.47 -24.13
C ALA A 133 -21.70 42.02 -24.32
N ALA A 134 -22.55 41.93 -23.30
CA ALA A 134 -23.91 42.47 -23.33
C ALA A 134 -23.94 44.01 -23.22
N PHE A 135 -22.95 44.62 -22.55
CA PHE A 135 -22.90 46.07 -22.33
C PHE A 135 -22.04 46.82 -23.35
N LEU A 136 -21.08 46.15 -23.99
CA LEU A 136 -20.17 46.76 -24.96
C LEU A 136 -20.78 46.89 -26.36
N LYS A 137 -20.30 47.88 -27.13
CA LYS A 137 -20.68 48.12 -28.53
C LYS A 137 -19.43 48.22 -29.41
N GLY A 138 -19.58 47.94 -30.70
CA GLY A 138 -18.50 48.11 -31.67
C GLY A 138 -17.32 47.13 -31.47
N GLN A 139 -16.10 47.63 -31.65
CA GLN A 139 -14.86 46.83 -31.68
C GLN A 139 -14.56 46.11 -30.36
N ASP A 140 -14.88 46.74 -29.23
CA ASP A 140 -14.64 46.17 -27.90
C ASP A 140 -15.49 44.91 -27.67
N ARG A 141 -16.73 44.90 -28.17
CA ARG A 141 -17.61 43.75 -28.10
C ARG A 141 -17.05 42.56 -28.86
N THR A 142 -16.53 42.77 -30.07
CA THR A 142 -15.95 41.70 -30.89
C THR A 142 -14.74 41.05 -30.20
N GLN A 143 -13.90 41.84 -29.53
CA GLN A 143 -12.76 41.32 -28.76
C GLN A 143 -13.23 40.45 -27.58
N VAL A 144 -14.21 40.92 -26.81
CA VAL A 144 -14.75 40.17 -25.67
C VAL A 144 -15.44 38.88 -26.12
N VAL A 145 -16.23 38.91 -27.20
CA VAL A 145 -16.87 37.71 -27.75
C VAL A 145 -15.82 36.71 -28.24
N ARG A 146 -14.73 37.17 -28.85
CA ARG A 146 -13.64 36.27 -29.26
C ARG A 146 -13.00 35.59 -28.05
N GLN A 147 -12.76 36.33 -26.96
CA GLN A 147 -12.24 35.75 -25.71
C GLN A 147 -13.23 34.75 -25.11
N LEU A 148 -14.53 35.08 -25.10
CA LEU A 148 -15.59 34.19 -24.63
C LEU A 148 -15.56 32.83 -25.37
N ILE A 149 -15.48 32.86 -26.70
CA ILE A 149 -15.41 31.64 -27.53
C ILE A 149 -14.18 30.80 -27.18
N ILE A 150 -13.02 31.41 -26.93
CA ILE A 150 -11.80 30.68 -26.53
C ILE A 150 -12.04 29.94 -25.21
N HIS A 151 -12.60 30.60 -24.19
CA HIS A 151 -12.89 29.95 -22.92
C HIS A 151 -13.97 28.87 -23.03
N LEU A 152 -14.96 29.03 -23.90
CA LEU A 152 -15.98 28.01 -24.16
C LEU A 152 -15.39 26.71 -24.75
N HIS A 153 -14.33 26.78 -25.56
CA HIS A 153 -13.67 25.59 -26.12
C HIS A 153 -12.91 24.77 -25.05
N VAL A 154 -12.42 25.43 -24.01
CA VAL A 154 -11.68 24.79 -22.91
C VAL A 154 -12.64 24.03 -21.97
N LEU A 155 -13.89 24.49 -21.88
CA LEU A 155 -14.90 23.86 -21.03
C LEU A 155 -15.35 22.50 -21.59
N PRO A 156 -15.50 21.47 -20.75
CA PRO A 156 -16.10 20.20 -21.17
C PRO A 156 -17.54 20.37 -21.68
N ASP A 157 -17.97 19.47 -22.57
CA ASP A 157 -19.29 19.50 -23.23
C ASP A 157 -20.51 19.77 -22.33
N PRO A 158 -20.62 19.22 -21.11
CA PRO A 158 -21.77 19.46 -20.23
C PRO A 158 -21.92 20.90 -19.73
N TYR A 159 -20.85 21.68 -19.75
CA TYR A 159 -20.78 22.99 -19.11
C TYR A 159 -20.95 24.11 -20.14
N ALA A 160 -21.70 25.16 -19.76
CA ALA A 160 -22.04 26.30 -20.62
C ALA A 160 -22.59 25.88 -21.99
N SER A 161 -23.43 24.84 -22.00
CA SER A 161 -23.90 24.18 -23.22
C SER A 161 -24.81 25.10 -24.05
N LEU A 162 -25.62 25.96 -23.41
CA LEU A 162 -26.45 26.94 -24.11
C LEU A 162 -25.59 28.01 -24.79
N LEU A 163 -24.54 28.49 -24.10
CA LEU A 163 -23.61 29.45 -24.69
C LEU A 163 -22.84 28.87 -25.87
N LYS A 164 -22.46 27.60 -25.80
CA LYS A 164 -21.83 26.91 -26.92
C LYS A 164 -22.77 26.86 -28.12
N VAL A 165 -24.06 26.61 -27.92
CA VAL A 165 -25.04 26.65 -29.03
C VAL A 165 -25.21 28.07 -29.58
N ILE A 166 -25.34 29.09 -28.72
CA ILE A 166 -25.47 30.50 -29.15
C ILE A 166 -24.28 30.94 -30.01
N HIS A 167 -23.08 30.52 -29.64
CA HIS A 167 -21.83 30.90 -30.31
C HIS A 167 -21.32 29.88 -31.32
N GLU A 168 -22.15 28.88 -31.68
CA GLU A 168 -21.83 27.83 -32.65
C GLU A 168 -20.51 27.09 -32.36
N VAL A 169 -20.16 26.95 -31.07
CA VAL A 169 -19.01 26.17 -30.61
C VAL A 169 -19.36 24.68 -30.73
N PRO A 170 -18.49 23.83 -31.32
CA PRO A 170 -18.76 22.41 -31.46
C PRO A 170 -19.08 21.75 -30.11
N ILE A 171 -20.16 20.96 -30.08
CA ILE A 171 -20.59 20.20 -28.89
C ILE A 171 -20.74 18.74 -29.27
N GLY A 172 -20.15 17.84 -28.48
CA GLY A 172 -20.35 16.41 -28.64
C GLY A 172 -21.78 15.96 -28.29
N VAL A 173 -22.06 14.69 -28.57
CA VAL A 173 -23.40 14.07 -28.38
C VAL A 173 -23.91 14.22 -26.94
N LYS A 174 -23.02 14.13 -25.95
CA LYS A 174 -23.38 14.27 -24.54
C LYS A 174 -23.81 15.70 -24.20
N GLY A 175 -23.06 16.71 -24.62
CA GLY A 175 -23.42 18.11 -24.39
C GLY A 175 -24.71 18.47 -25.10
N MET A 176 -24.88 18.04 -26.36
CA MET A 176 -26.12 18.26 -27.12
C MET A 176 -27.35 17.63 -26.43
N ARG A 177 -27.19 16.47 -25.79
CA ARG A 177 -28.27 15.86 -24.99
C ARG A 177 -28.65 16.74 -23.80
N ILE A 178 -27.66 17.28 -23.08
CA ILE A 178 -27.89 18.17 -21.94
C ILE A 178 -28.56 19.46 -22.39
N THR A 179 -28.09 20.07 -23.48
CA THR A 179 -28.71 21.24 -24.09
C THR A 179 -30.18 20.97 -24.41
N LYS A 180 -30.50 19.85 -25.09
CA LYS A 180 -31.88 19.48 -25.41
C LYS A 180 -32.75 19.33 -24.17
N VAL A 181 -32.23 18.71 -23.10
CA VAL A 181 -32.96 18.59 -21.83
C VAL A 181 -33.25 19.96 -21.22
N ARG A 182 -32.27 20.87 -21.22
CA ARG A 182 -32.45 22.23 -20.69
C ARG A 182 -33.44 23.05 -21.53
N LEU A 183 -33.33 22.99 -22.85
CA LEU A 183 -34.27 23.65 -23.77
C LEU A 183 -35.70 23.15 -23.58
N ALA A 184 -35.88 21.83 -23.42
CA ALA A 184 -37.17 21.24 -23.12
C ALA A 184 -37.75 21.70 -21.77
N GLN A 185 -36.90 21.84 -20.74
CA GLN A 185 -37.32 22.38 -19.43
C GLN A 185 -37.76 23.84 -19.51
N GLY A 186 -37.08 24.65 -20.35
CA GLY A 186 -37.46 26.03 -20.62
C GLY A 186 -38.63 26.20 -21.60
N ASN A 187 -39.16 25.09 -22.16
CA ASN A 187 -40.14 25.09 -23.24
C ASN A 187 -39.75 26.04 -24.39
N THR A 188 -38.48 26.01 -24.78
CA THR A 188 -37.90 26.97 -25.73
C THR A 188 -36.98 26.27 -26.73
N ASP A 189 -36.79 26.88 -27.89
CA ASP A 189 -35.86 26.41 -28.91
C ASP A 189 -34.51 27.15 -28.83
N VAL A 190 -33.62 26.91 -29.79
CA VAL A 190 -32.31 27.58 -29.80
C VAL A 190 -32.44 29.11 -29.93
N HIS A 191 -33.48 29.61 -30.60
CA HIS A 191 -33.70 31.04 -30.77
C HIS A 191 -34.33 31.71 -29.54
N GLY A 192 -35.01 30.93 -28.70
CA GLY A 192 -35.60 31.37 -27.44
C GLY A 192 -34.64 31.47 -26.25
N ILE A 193 -33.36 31.12 -26.42
CA ILE A 193 -32.37 31.19 -25.34
C ILE A 193 -32.17 32.66 -24.93
N ASN A 194 -32.60 33.00 -23.71
CA ASN A 194 -32.45 34.32 -23.14
C ASN A 194 -31.31 34.40 -22.10
N SER A 195 -30.98 35.62 -21.66
CA SER A 195 -29.88 35.85 -20.73
C SER A 195 -30.09 35.19 -19.37
N GLN A 196 -31.35 35.10 -18.89
CA GLN A 196 -31.66 34.44 -17.62
C GLN A 196 -31.33 32.94 -17.69
N MET A 197 -31.73 32.25 -18.77
CA MET A 197 -31.43 30.83 -18.94
C MET A 197 -29.92 30.54 -18.97
N VAL A 198 -29.15 31.44 -19.59
CA VAL A 198 -27.69 31.35 -19.59
C VAL A 198 -27.13 31.53 -18.18
N GLN A 199 -27.60 32.53 -17.44
CA GLN A 199 -27.16 32.78 -16.06
C GLN A 199 -27.52 31.61 -15.13
N ASP A 200 -28.73 31.06 -15.27
CA ASP A 200 -29.19 29.90 -14.50
C ASP A 200 -28.34 28.66 -14.83
N GLU A 201 -28.03 28.40 -16.11
CA GLU A 201 -27.13 27.30 -16.50
C GLU A 201 -25.74 27.48 -15.88
N LEU A 202 -25.16 28.68 -15.95
CA LEU A 202 -23.83 28.94 -15.40
C LEU A 202 -23.83 28.77 -13.87
N ALA A 203 -24.85 29.25 -13.18
CA ALA A 203 -25.00 29.09 -11.74
C ALA A 203 -25.14 27.61 -11.35
N ASP A 204 -25.99 26.84 -12.06
CA ASP A 204 -26.14 25.40 -11.88
C ASP A 204 -24.80 24.68 -12.06
N ASN A 205 -24.06 25.01 -13.14
CA ASN A 205 -22.78 24.40 -13.45
C ASN A 205 -21.73 24.67 -12.36
N VAL A 206 -21.67 25.89 -11.83
CA VAL A 206 -20.77 26.23 -10.72
C VAL A 206 -21.19 25.51 -9.44
N ASN A 207 -22.48 25.49 -9.11
CA ASN A 207 -22.99 24.82 -7.92
C ASN A 207 -22.76 23.29 -7.96
N GLU A 208 -22.88 22.68 -9.15
CA GLU A 208 -22.55 21.27 -9.38
C GLU A 208 -21.07 20.99 -9.09
N LEU A 209 -20.16 21.82 -9.60
CA LEU A 209 -18.72 21.67 -9.40
C LEU A 209 -18.30 21.90 -7.94
N LEU A 210 -18.98 22.82 -7.24
CA LEU A 210 -18.78 23.08 -5.82
C LEU A 210 -19.40 22.01 -4.91
N GLY A 211 -20.19 21.08 -5.46
CA GLY A 211 -20.84 20.01 -4.70
C GLY A 211 -21.93 20.50 -3.75
N ILE A 212 -22.54 21.66 -4.04
CA ILE A 212 -23.61 22.23 -3.20
C ILE A 212 -24.86 21.34 -3.34
N LYS A 213 -25.22 20.65 -2.26
CA LYS A 213 -26.35 19.71 -2.22
C LYS A 213 -27.66 20.44 -2.54
N GLY A 214 -28.38 19.94 -3.55
CA GLY A 214 -29.71 20.44 -3.95
C GLY A 214 -29.85 20.71 -5.45
N VAL A 215 -28.73 20.84 -6.17
CA VAL A 215 -28.73 20.96 -7.64
C VAL A 215 -28.79 19.54 -8.24
N LYS A 216 -29.78 19.28 -9.11
CA LYS A 216 -29.86 18.01 -9.83
C LYS A 216 -28.66 17.91 -10.78
N PRO A 217 -27.78 16.91 -10.65
CA PRO A 217 -26.66 16.75 -11.58
C PRO A 217 -27.20 16.59 -13.00
N LEU A 218 -26.57 17.26 -13.98
CA LEU A 218 -27.06 17.38 -15.35
C LEU A 218 -27.06 16.07 -16.15
N GLY A 219 -26.52 15.00 -15.57
CA GLY A 219 -26.77 13.63 -15.96
C GLY A 219 -27.17 12.83 -14.72
N GLY A 220 -28.30 12.11 -14.78
CA GLY A 220 -28.84 11.25 -13.71
C GLY A 220 -27.98 10.05 -13.30
N ARG A 221 -26.66 10.14 -13.45
CA ARG A 221 -25.66 9.36 -12.74
C ARG A 221 -24.58 10.36 -12.40
N SER A 222 -24.22 10.43 -11.13
CA SER A 222 -22.93 10.98 -10.71
C SER A 222 -21.91 10.60 -11.78
N ILE A 223 -21.28 11.60 -12.40
CA ILE A 223 -20.04 11.39 -13.15
C ILE A 223 -19.01 11.03 -12.07
N TRP A 224 -19.15 9.83 -11.52
CA TRP A 224 -18.02 9.01 -11.15
C TRP A 224 -17.21 8.96 -12.45
N MET A 225 -16.01 9.49 -12.42
CA MET A 225 -14.98 9.09 -13.36
C MET A 225 -14.48 7.75 -12.81
N PRO A 226 -14.88 6.59 -13.36
CA PRO A 226 -14.00 5.45 -13.23
C PRO A 226 -12.77 5.76 -14.08
N GLY A 227 -11.59 5.48 -13.55
CA GLY A 227 -10.46 5.24 -14.43
C GLY A 227 -10.89 4.17 -15.43
N ASP A 228 -10.75 4.48 -16.72
CA ASP A 228 -10.87 3.47 -17.77
C ASP A 228 -9.75 2.45 -17.55
N ASP A 229 -10.13 1.28 -17.01
CA ASP A 229 -9.53 -0.04 -17.22
C ASP A 229 -10.67 -1.06 -17.34
#